data_AF-A0A8H7BFS9-F1
#
_entry.id   AF-A0A8H7BFS9-F1
#
_cell.length_a   1.000
_cell.length_b   1.000
_cell.length_c   1.000
_cell.angle_alpha   90.00
_cell.angle_beta   90.00
_cell.angle_gamma   90.00
#
_symmetry.space_group_name_H-M   'P 1'
#
loop_
_entity.id
_entity.type
_entity.pdbx_description
1 polymer ?
#
loop_
_entity_poly.entity_id
_entity_poly.type
_entity_poly.pdbx_seq_one_letter_code
_entity_poly.pdbx_strand_id
1 'polypeptide(L)' 'MSTTRRKTRVVCISDTHNQTPKLPPGDVLIHAGDLTNQGSYTELKRKVEWLEKQDFEAKIVIAGMKK' A
#
# COMPACT_ATOMS: atom_id res chain seq x y z
N MET A 1 -11.32 33.65 -11.71
CA MET A 1 -10.95 32.71 -10.63
C MET A 1 -10.10 31.60 -11.25
N SER A 2 -8.84 31.48 -10.86
CA SER A 2 -7.97 30.39 -11.33
C SER A 2 -8.36 29.09 -10.62
N THR A 3 -8.92 28.13 -11.35
CA THR A 3 -9.17 26.78 -10.82
C THR A 3 -7.87 26.00 -10.80
N THR A 4 -7.04 26.23 -9.79
CA THR A 4 -5.78 25.49 -9.62
C THR A 4 -6.10 24.04 -9.31
N ARG A 5 -5.85 23.11 -10.25
CA ARG A 5 -6.03 21.67 -9.99
C ARG A 5 -5.04 21.23 -8.92
N ARG A 6 -5.52 20.60 -7.85
CA ARG A 6 -4.67 19.90 -6.87
C ARG A 6 -4.01 18.71 -7.56
N LYS A 7 -2.68 18.63 -7.51
CA LYS A 7 -1.94 17.44 -7.98
C LYS A 7 -2.00 16.39 -6.87
N THR A 8 -2.36 15.16 -7.24
CA THR A 8 -2.35 14.00 -6.35
C THR A 8 -1.13 13.15 -6.64
N ARG A 9 -0.33 12.84 -5.63
CA ARG A 9 0.81 11.94 -5.71
C ARG A 9 0.38 10.53 -5.31
N VAL A 10 0.47 9.62 -6.27
CA VAL A 10 0.21 8.20 -6.06
C VAL A 10 1.54 7.49 -5.88
N VAL A 11 1.66 6.69 -4.81
CA VAL A 11 2.80 5.82 -4.54
C VAL A 11 2.37 4.39 -4.86
N CYS A 12 3.06 3.76 -5.81
CA CYS A 12 2.76 2.39 -6.26
C CYS A 12 3.88 1.44 -5.82
N ILE A 13 3.50 0.35 -5.16
CA ILE A 13 4.39 -0.76 -4.79
C ILE A 13 3.70 -2.10 -5.09
N SER A 14 4.45 -3.20 -5.12
CA SER A 14 3.93 -4.55 -5.34
C SER A 14 4.88 -5.59 -4.77
N ASP A 15 4.43 -6.84 -4.67
CA ASP A 15 5.28 -8.02 -4.43
C ASP A 15 6.20 -7.88 -3.21
N THR A 16 5.67 -7.28 -2.14
CA THR A 16 6.46 -7.03 -0.94
C THR A 16 6.75 -8.29 -0.16
N HIS A 17 5.97 -9.37 -0.29
CA HIS A 17 6.32 -10.68 0.29
C HIS A 17 6.69 -10.58 1.78
N ASN A 18 5.80 -9.96 2.58
CA ASN A 18 5.99 -9.61 3.99
C ASN A 18 7.01 -8.50 4.32
N GLN A 19 7.69 -7.90 3.35
CA GLN A 19 8.58 -6.75 3.58
C GLN A 19 7.78 -5.48 3.92
N THR A 20 8.46 -4.52 4.55
CA THR A 20 7.88 -3.23 4.96
C THR A 20 8.80 -2.09 4.51
N PRO A 21 8.88 -1.82 3.20
CA PRO A 21 9.78 -0.80 2.70
C PRO A 21 9.42 0.58 3.25
N LYS A 22 10.43 1.45 3.36
CA LYS A 22 10.18 2.86 3.66
C LYS A 22 9.54 3.49 2.43
N LEU A 23 8.36 4.07 2.60
CA LEU A 23 7.61 4.70 1.51
C LEU A 23 7.96 6.19 1.42
N PRO A 24 8.06 6.76 0.20
CA PRO A 24 8.10 8.20 0.03
C PRO A 24 6.74 8.82 0.42
N PRO A 25 6.70 10.12 0.77
CA PRO A 25 5.43 10.79 1.04
C PRO A 25 4.53 10.80 -0.21
N GLY A 26 3.22 10.67 -0.01
CA GLY A 26 2.22 10.75 -1.06
C GLY A 26 0.80 10.80 -0.50
N ASP A 27 -0.18 10.99 -1.37
CA ASP A 27 -1.58 11.13 -0.97
C ASP A 27 -2.29 9.77 -0.98
N VAL A 28 -1.96 8.93 -1.99
CA VAL A 28 -2.58 7.61 -2.19
C VAL A 28 -1.50 6.55 -2.30
N LEU A 29 -1.62 5.49 -1.49
CA LEU A 29 -0.82 4.28 -1.61
C LEU A 29 -1.59 3.22 -2.40
N ILE A 30 -0.96 2.60 -3.39
CA ILE A 30 -1.46 1.42 -4.09
C ILE A 30 -0.47 0.28 -3.92
N HIS A 31 -0.91 -0.83 -3.32
CA HIS A 31 -0.18 -2.09 -3.28
C HIS A 31 -0.79 -3.09 -4.27
N ALA A 32 -0.06 -3.41 -5.35
CA ALA A 32 -0.60 -4.07 -6.53
C ALA A 32 -0.46 -5.61 -6.55
N GLY A 33 -0.66 -6.27 -5.41
CA GLY A 33 -0.55 -7.74 -5.28
C GLY A 33 0.57 -8.22 -4.37
N ASP A 34 0.54 -9.48 -3.99
CA ASP A 34 1.59 -10.23 -3.27
C ASP A 34 2.14 -9.55 -1.99
N LEU A 35 1.21 -9.04 -1.15
CA LEU A 35 1.52 -8.39 0.13
C LEU A 35 2.16 -9.35 1.17
N THR A 36 1.78 -10.62 1.15
CA THR A 36 2.20 -11.66 2.11
C THR A 36 2.80 -12.85 1.38
N ASN A 37 3.63 -13.65 2.06
CA ASN A 37 4.19 -14.88 1.46
C ASN A 37 3.17 -16.00 1.32
N GLN A 38 2.41 -16.31 2.39
CA GLN A 38 1.49 -17.45 2.38
C GLN A 38 0.02 -17.07 2.48
N GLY A 39 -0.28 -15.79 2.76
CA GLY A 39 -1.65 -15.31 2.96
C GLY A 39 -2.26 -15.79 4.28
N SER A 40 -1.44 -16.19 5.25
CA SER A 40 -1.94 -16.57 6.57
C SER A 40 -2.54 -15.36 7.29
N TYR A 41 -3.52 -15.60 8.18
CA TYR A 41 -4.14 -14.53 8.96
C TYR A 41 -3.11 -13.71 9.75
N THR A 42 -2.11 -14.38 10.33
CA THR A 42 -1.04 -13.72 11.10
C THR A 42 -0.19 -12.80 10.24
N GLU A 43 0.18 -13.23 9.03
CA GLU A 43 0.91 -12.37 8.08
C GLU A 43 0.06 -11.17 7.67
N LEU A 44 -1.19 -11.42 7.26
CA LEU A 44 -2.10 -10.37 6.83
C LEU A 44 -2.31 -9.34 7.93
N LYS A 45 -2.56 -9.77 9.17
CA LYS A 45 -2.73 -8.88 10.33
C LYS A 45 -1.52 -7.97 10.52
N ARG A 46 -0.30 -8.52 10.50
CA ARG A 46 0.95 -7.74 10.63
C ARG A 46 1.13 -6.75 9.48
N LYS A 47 0.70 -7.10 8.26
CA LYS A 47 0.80 -6.22 7.10
C LYS A 47 -0.23 -5.10 7.13
N VAL A 48 -1.45 -5.39 7.56
CA VAL A 48 -2.49 -4.37 7.80
C VAL A 48 -2.03 -3.39 8.87
N GLU A 49 -1.49 -3.86 10.01
CA GLU A 49 -0.93 -2.99 11.05
C GLU A 49 0.22 -2.10 10.54
N TRP A 50 1.02 -2.58 9.59
CA TRP A 50 2.05 -1.78 8.94
C TRP A 50 1.44 -0.72 7.99
N LEU A 51 0.45 -1.09 7.18
CA LEU A 51 -0.26 -0.19 6.27
C LEU A 51 -1.01 0.91 7.04
N GLU A 52 -1.64 0.59 8.16
CA GLU A 52 -2.35 1.54 9.02
C GLU A 52 -1.44 2.68 9.49
N LYS A 53 -0.17 2.37 9.81
CA LYS A 53 0.83 3.34 10.25
C LYS A 53 1.37 4.25 9.15
N GLN A 54 1.10 3.96 7.87
CA GLN A 54 1.58 4.79 6.77
C GLN A 54 0.73 6.06 6.65
N ASP A 55 1.38 7.20 6.45
CA ASP A 55 0.74 8.51 6.36
C ASP A 55 0.27 8.78 4.91
N PHE A 56 -0.84 8.13 4.54
CA PHE A 56 -1.54 8.31 3.27
C PHE A 56 -3.03 8.52 3.54
N GLU A 57 -3.66 9.42 2.78
CA GLU A 57 -5.11 9.69 2.86
C GLU A 57 -5.92 8.45 2.47
N ALA A 58 -5.47 7.72 1.44
CA ALA A 58 -6.09 6.49 0.99
C ALA A 58 -5.05 5.38 0.74
N LYS A 59 -5.43 4.14 1.02
CA LYS A 59 -4.61 2.93 0.86
C LYS A 59 -5.42 1.89 0.11
N ILE A 60 -5.03 1.59 -1.12
CA ILE A 60 -5.66 0.58 -1.98
C ILE A 60 -4.76 -0.64 -2.00
N VAL A 61 -5.30 -1.79 -1.60
CA VAL A 61 -4.56 -3.06 -1.58
C VAL A 61 -5.27 -4.04 -2.49
N ILE A 62 -4.53 -4.59 -3.43
CA ILE A 62 -5.02 -5.58 -4.39
C ILE A 62 -4.48 -6.95 -3.97
N ALA A 63 -5.36 -7.96 -3.99
CA ALA A 63 -4.97 -9.33 -3.70
C ALA A 63 -4.00 -9.85 -4.76
N GLY A 64 -3.00 -10.58 -4.29
CA GLY A 64 -2.00 -11.24 -5.11
C GLY A 64 -2.44 -12.58 -5.68
N MET A 65 -1.52 -13.24 -6.40
CA MET A 65 -1.72 -14.61 -6.86
C MET A 65 -1.18 -15.62 -5.86
N LYS A 66 -1.92 -16.70 -5.63
CA LYS A 66 -1.41 -17.86 -4.88
C LYS A 66 -0.68 -18.75 -5.88
N LYS A 67 0.63 -18.92 -5.73
CA LYS A 67 1.36 -20.02 -6.37
C LYS A 67 1.19 -21.30 -5.56
#